data_AF-A0A0F9H4K7-F1
#
_entry.id   AF-A0A0F9H4K7-F1
#
_cell.length_a   1.000
_cell.length_b   1.000
_cell.length_c   1.000
_cell.angle_alpha   90.00
_cell.angle_beta   90.00
_cell.angle_gamma   90.00
#
_symmetry.space_group_name_H-M   'P 1'
#
loop_
_entity.id
_entity.type
_entity.pdbx_description
1 polymer ?
#
loop_
_entity_poly.entity_id
_entity_poly.type
_entity_poly.pdbx_seq_one_letter_code
_entity_poly.pdbx_strand_id
1 'polypeptide(L)'
;MSKKKTQDKRRHRTSQKESHQRKKIAEQQLSDVGLCLSDDLCVIGVILNDLTISHLTYACLNSINKMCEQYVGLDWHIFVEYPTRPCIQPDCAVGEIKDVLCWRNPLIATNLSTCAYALNSSSKHIYYYAFDIEFLNEYELPWEVIAKCFTDPRVTVVTRCMDHKRLIEDEFGISVSDVIVEEFDLVSLSRLIMKDVKNVSD
;
A
#
# COMPACT_ATOMS: atom_id res chain seq x y z
N MET A 1 -38.26 -22.38 -37.95
CA MET A 1 -37.75 -22.50 -36.56
C MET A 1 -36.24 -22.79 -36.41
N SER A 2 -35.44 -22.95 -37.49
CA SER A 2 -34.02 -23.35 -37.41
C SER A 2 -33.03 -22.20 -37.08
N LYS A 3 -33.35 -20.94 -37.43
CA LYS A 3 -32.43 -19.80 -37.25
C LYS A 3 -32.19 -19.38 -35.77
N LYS A 4 -33.15 -19.66 -34.87
CA LYS A 4 -33.08 -19.23 -33.46
C LYS A 4 -32.03 -20.00 -32.64
N LYS A 5 -31.89 -21.32 -32.88
CA LYS A 5 -30.92 -22.18 -32.17
C LYS A 5 -29.46 -21.87 -32.50
N THR A 6 -29.18 -21.35 -33.69
CA THR A 6 -27.81 -21.03 -34.14
C THR A 6 -27.31 -19.70 -33.55
N GLN A 7 -28.21 -18.77 -33.27
CA GLN A 7 -27.88 -17.46 -32.70
C GLN A 7 -27.54 -17.55 -31.20
N ASP A 8 -28.26 -18.38 -30.44
CA ASP A 8 -27.96 -18.63 -29.02
C ASP A 8 -26.62 -19.35 -28.81
N LYS A 9 -26.28 -20.34 -29.66
CA LYS A 9 -24.98 -21.03 -29.57
C LYS A 9 -23.79 -20.11 -29.86
N ARG A 10 -23.95 -19.11 -30.73
CA ARG A 10 -22.89 -18.13 -31.02
C ARG A 10 -22.69 -17.19 -29.83
N ARG A 11 -23.76 -16.67 -29.22
CA ARG A 11 -23.70 -15.80 -28.03
C ARG A 11 -23.03 -16.49 -26.83
N HIS A 12 -23.34 -17.77 -26.61
CA HIS A 12 -22.74 -18.52 -25.50
C HIS A 12 -21.23 -18.75 -25.69
N ARG A 13 -20.78 -19.00 -26.93
CA ARG A 13 -19.36 -19.17 -27.26
C ARG A 13 -18.55 -17.87 -27.15
N THR A 14 -19.13 -16.71 -27.50
CA THR A 14 -18.47 -15.41 -27.29
C THR A 14 -18.34 -15.08 -25.81
N SER A 15 -19.39 -15.32 -25.01
CA SER A 15 -19.35 -15.11 -23.55
C SER A 15 -18.30 -15.97 -22.84
N GLN A 16 -18.15 -17.24 -23.23
CA GLN A 16 -17.09 -18.10 -22.67
C GLN A 16 -15.68 -17.63 -23.02
N LYS A 17 -15.45 -17.17 -24.26
CA LYS A 17 -14.14 -16.63 -24.68
C LYS A 17 -13.78 -15.35 -23.94
N GLU A 18 -14.74 -14.43 -23.79
CA GLU A 18 -14.56 -13.20 -23.02
C GLU A 18 -14.24 -13.49 -21.55
N SER A 19 -14.93 -14.47 -20.94
CA SER A 19 -14.66 -14.90 -19.57
C SER A 19 -13.24 -15.46 -19.39
N HIS A 20 -12.78 -16.32 -20.31
CA HIS A 20 -11.41 -16.85 -20.25
C HIS A 20 -10.37 -15.75 -20.44
N GLN A 21 -10.63 -14.80 -21.35
CA GLN A 21 -9.73 -13.68 -21.59
C GLN A 21 -9.63 -12.75 -20.37
N ARG A 22 -10.76 -12.44 -19.72
CA ARG A 22 -10.79 -11.67 -18.46
C ARG A 22 -10.04 -12.39 -17.35
N LYS A 23 -10.24 -13.70 -17.20
CA LYS A 23 -9.52 -14.51 -16.21
C LYS A 23 -8.01 -14.42 -16.44
N LYS A 24 -7.55 -14.59 -17.68
CA LYS A 24 -6.13 -14.52 -18.04
C LYS A 24 -5.52 -13.14 -17.78
N ILE A 25 -6.27 -12.07 -18.05
CA ILE A 25 -5.84 -10.69 -17.76
C ILE A 25 -5.69 -10.49 -16.24
N ALA A 26 -6.68 -10.93 -15.46
CA ALA A 26 -6.63 -10.84 -14.00
C ALA A 26 -5.47 -11.67 -13.40
N GLU A 27 -5.22 -12.87 -13.91
CA GLU A 27 -4.07 -13.69 -13.51
C GLU A 27 -2.74 -12.97 -13.76
N GLN A 28 -2.60 -12.33 -14.92
CA GLN A 28 -1.40 -11.57 -15.25
C GLN A 28 -1.23 -10.37 -14.31
N GLN A 29 -2.28 -9.58 -14.12
CA GLN A 29 -2.26 -8.41 -13.23
C GLN A 29 -1.90 -8.81 -11.79
N LEU A 30 -2.50 -9.87 -11.25
CA LEU A 30 -2.15 -10.35 -9.92
C LEU A 30 -0.71 -10.84 -9.81
N SER A 31 -0.24 -11.58 -10.82
CA SER A 31 1.14 -12.05 -10.86
C SER A 31 2.14 -10.89 -10.85
N ASP A 32 1.79 -9.74 -11.44
CA ASP A 32 2.65 -8.57 -11.47
C ASP A 32 2.90 -7.97 -10.08
N VAL A 33 2.01 -8.22 -9.10
CA VAL A 33 2.17 -7.81 -7.68
C VAL A 33 2.51 -8.98 -6.77
N GLY A 34 2.80 -10.16 -7.33
CA GLY A 34 3.16 -11.37 -6.59
C GLY A 34 1.95 -12.09 -5.98
N LEU A 35 0.73 -11.84 -6.45
CA LEU A 35 -0.50 -12.52 -6.04
C LEU A 35 -0.93 -13.58 -7.07
N CYS A 36 -1.77 -14.51 -6.62
CA CYS A 36 -2.44 -15.52 -7.43
C CYS A 36 -3.97 -15.39 -7.29
N LEU A 37 -4.74 -15.86 -8.27
CA LEU A 37 -6.22 -15.85 -8.17
C LEU A 37 -6.78 -16.66 -6.99
N SER A 38 -5.98 -17.57 -6.44
CA SER A 38 -6.31 -18.37 -5.27
C SER A 38 -5.99 -17.68 -3.94
N ASP A 39 -5.25 -16.58 -3.96
CA ASP A 39 -4.89 -15.87 -2.75
C ASP A 39 -6.13 -15.18 -2.16
N ASP A 40 -6.24 -15.16 -0.84
CA ASP A 40 -7.27 -14.38 -0.16
C ASP A 40 -7.10 -12.88 -0.45
N LEU A 41 -8.19 -12.13 -0.31
CA LEU A 41 -8.17 -10.68 -0.44
C LEU A 41 -7.11 -10.08 0.49
N CYS A 42 -6.12 -9.40 -0.09
CA CYS A 42 -5.10 -8.72 0.70
C CYS A 42 -5.49 -7.27 0.91
N VAL A 43 -5.66 -6.89 2.17
CA VAL A 43 -6.07 -5.53 2.56
C VAL A 43 -4.86 -4.80 3.12
N ILE A 44 -4.56 -3.61 2.61
CA ILE A 44 -3.42 -2.79 3.06
C ILE A 44 -3.94 -1.44 3.56
N GLY A 45 -3.49 -1.04 4.75
CA GLY A 45 -3.78 0.28 5.28
C GLY A 45 -2.69 1.29 4.93
N VAL A 46 -3.06 2.53 4.65
CA VAL A 46 -2.13 3.66 4.49
C VAL A 46 -2.54 4.74 5.49
N ILE A 47 -1.60 5.24 6.29
CA ILE A 47 -1.86 6.29 7.27
C ILE A 47 -1.28 7.60 6.74
N LEU A 48 -2.15 8.59 6.55
CA LEU A 48 -1.80 9.95 6.16
C LEU A 48 -2.14 10.93 7.29
N ASN A 49 -1.45 12.07 7.36
CA ASN A 49 -1.87 13.14 8.29
C ASN A 49 -3.24 13.67 7.91
N ASP A 50 -3.42 14.02 6.63
CA ASP A 50 -4.65 14.58 6.11
C ASP A 50 -4.74 14.32 4.59
N LEU A 51 -5.88 14.66 3.99
CA LEU A 51 -6.13 14.50 2.55
C LEU A 51 -6.05 15.83 1.78
N THR A 52 -5.48 16.88 2.39
CA THR A 52 -5.31 18.18 1.73
C THR A 52 -4.25 18.12 0.63
N ILE A 53 -4.04 19.25 -0.04
CA ILE A 53 -3.14 19.33 -1.19
C ILE A 53 -1.70 19.27 -0.69
N SER A 54 -1.06 18.12 -0.90
CA SER A 54 0.39 17.94 -0.81
C SER A 54 0.85 17.03 -1.95
N HIS A 55 2.16 17.05 -2.24
CA HIS A 55 2.72 16.17 -3.25
C HIS A 55 2.48 14.70 -2.91
N LEU A 56 2.80 14.33 -1.67
CA LEU A 56 2.65 12.98 -1.14
C LEU A 56 1.20 12.50 -1.16
N THR A 57 0.26 13.35 -0.70
CA THR A 57 -1.17 13.01 -0.68
C THR A 57 -1.69 12.79 -2.10
N TYR A 58 -1.36 13.67 -3.04
CA TYR A 58 -1.78 13.51 -4.43
C TYR A 58 -1.19 12.24 -5.05
N ALA A 59 0.12 12.01 -4.87
CA ALA A 59 0.81 10.82 -5.37
C ALA A 59 0.18 9.55 -4.80
N CYS A 60 -0.04 9.50 -3.48
CA CYS A 60 -0.69 8.39 -2.79
C CYS A 60 -2.09 8.10 -3.34
N LEU A 61 -2.99 9.09 -3.34
CA LEU A 61 -4.36 8.91 -3.81
C LEU A 61 -4.43 8.49 -5.28
N ASN A 62 -3.60 9.10 -6.14
CA ASN A 62 -3.54 8.75 -7.56
C ASN A 62 -3.00 7.32 -7.76
N SER A 63 -2.02 6.92 -6.96
CA SER A 63 -1.46 5.57 -6.96
C SER A 63 -2.51 4.55 -6.51
N ILE A 64 -3.25 4.84 -5.43
CA ILE A 64 -4.33 3.97 -4.92
C ILE A 64 -5.43 3.80 -5.97
N ASN A 65 -5.94 4.89 -6.57
CA ASN A 65 -7.01 4.79 -7.55
C ASN A 65 -6.58 3.94 -8.76
N LYS A 66 -5.35 4.14 -9.27
CA LYS A 66 -4.79 3.29 -10.33
C LYS A 66 -4.71 1.82 -9.90
N MET A 67 -4.33 1.54 -8.65
CA MET A 67 -4.29 0.17 -8.13
C MET A 67 -5.69 -0.45 -8.07
N CYS A 68 -6.68 0.28 -7.58
CA CYS A 68 -8.08 -0.17 -7.52
C CYS A 68 -8.65 -0.49 -8.92
N GLU A 69 -8.26 0.27 -9.95
CA GLU A 69 -8.66 0.02 -11.33
C GLU A 69 -7.99 -1.22 -11.94
N GLN A 70 -6.75 -1.51 -11.54
CA GLN A 70 -5.89 -2.50 -12.21
C GLN A 70 -5.85 -3.87 -11.52
N TYR A 71 -5.94 -3.95 -10.20
CA TYR A 71 -5.64 -5.17 -9.46
C TYR A 71 -6.85 -5.65 -8.66
N VAL A 72 -7.48 -6.72 -9.14
CA VAL A 72 -8.56 -7.41 -8.42
C VAL A 72 -7.95 -8.33 -7.37
N GLY A 73 -8.13 -8.04 -6.08
CA GLY A 73 -7.59 -8.85 -4.97
C GLY A 73 -6.68 -8.08 -4.01
N LEU A 74 -6.37 -6.82 -4.34
CA LEU A 74 -5.81 -5.84 -3.41
C LEU A 74 -6.91 -4.85 -3.02
N ASP A 75 -7.09 -4.66 -1.71
CA ASP A 75 -7.98 -3.64 -1.17
C ASP A 75 -7.17 -2.64 -0.34
N TRP A 76 -7.57 -1.38 -0.40
CA TRP A 76 -6.86 -0.27 0.22
C TRP A 76 -7.77 0.40 1.26
N HIS A 77 -7.17 0.78 2.38
CA HIS A 77 -7.85 1.57 3.40
C HIS A 77 -6.96 2.74 3.80
N ILE A 78 -7.47 3.95 3.68
CA ILE A 78 -6.76 5.15 4.10
C ILE A 78 -7.21 5.54 5.50
N PHE A 79 -6.26 5.69 6.42
CA PHE A 79 -6.48 6.24 7.74
C PHE A 79 -5.94 7.67 7.77
N VAL A 80 -6.70 8.61 8.35
CA VAL A 80 -6.31 10.02 8.42
C VAL A 80 -6.26 10.51 9.86
N GLU A 81 -5.20 11.25 10.21
CA GLU A 81 -5.10 11.90 11.52
C GLU A 81 -6.09 13.07 11.65
N TYR A 82 -6.15 13.92 10.62
CA TYR A 82 -7.03 15.06 10.53
C TYR A 82 -7.99 14.88 9.35
N PRO A 83 -9.29 14.59 9.59
CA PRO A 83 -10.27 14.47 8.53
C PRO A 83 -10.41 15.78 7.76
N THR A 84 -10.02 15.76 6.48
CA THR A 84 -10.13 16.90 5.57
C THR A 84 -10.72 16.46 4.24
N ARG A 85 -11.16 17.43 3.43
CA ARG A 85 -11.65 17.13 2.08
C ARG A 85 -10.48 16.66 1.22
N PRO A 86 -10.61 15.51 0.53
CA PRO A 86 -9.50 14.99 -0.26
C PRO A 86 -9.23 15.83 -1.51
N CYS A 87 -7.96 15.96 -1.88
CA CYS A 87 -7.53 16.70 -3.06
C CYS A 87 -8.01 16.05 -4.37
N ILE A 88 -8.18 14.72 -4.38
CA ILE A 88 -8.90 13.93 -5.39
C ILE A 88 -9.74 12.87 -4.70
N GLN A 89 -10.85 12.44 -5.29
CA GLN A 89 -11.72 11.44 -4.68
C GLN A 89 -11.00 10.08 -4.57
N PRO A 90 -10.84 9.50 -3.37
CA PRO A 90 -10.30 8.15 -3.23
C PRO A 90 -11.32 7.10 -3.71
N ASP A 91 -10.82 6.11 -4.44
CA ASP A 91 -11.57 4.91 -4.89
C ASP A 91 -11.45 3.75 -3.89
N CYS A 92 -11.30 4.09 -2.61
CA CYS A 92 -11.13 3.13 -1.52
C CYS A 92 -11.77 3.66 -0.22
N ALA A 93 -11.77 2.83 0.83
CA ALA A 93 -12.30 3.23 2.13
C ALA A 93 -11.39 4.27 2.80
N VAL A 94 -12.01 5.26 3.46
CA VAL A 94 -11.31 6.25 4.28
C VAL A 94 -11.88 6.21 5.70
N GLY A 95 -11.01 6.05 6.68
CA GLY A 95 -11.32 6.00 8.11
C GLY A 95 -10.46 6.97 8.91
N GLU A 96 -10.73 7.07 10.21
CA GLU A 96 -9.95 7.91 11.11
C GLU A 96 -8.75 7.14 11.67
N ILE A 97 -7.66 7.83 12.01
CA ILE A 97 -6.43 7.20 12.54
C ILE A 97 -6.69 6.35 13.79
N LYS A 98 -7.71 6.67 14.59
CA LYS A 98 -8.08 5.88 15.78
C LYS A 98 -8.44 4.42 15.46
N ASP A 99 -8.92 4.16 14.25
CA ASP A 99 -9.32 2.83 13.81
C ASP A 99 -8.09 1.92 13.55
N VAL A 100 -6.89 2.51 13.42
CA VAL A 100 -5.61 1.82 13.24
C VAL A 100 -5.26 0.92 14.43
N LEU A 101 -5.69 1.25 15.65
CA LEU A 101 -5.34 0.48 16.86
C LEU A 101 -5.74 -1.00 16.76
N CYS A 102 -6.89 -1.26 16.13
CA CYS A 102 -7.43 -2.60 15.92
C CYS A 102 -7.00 -3.24 14.59
N TRP A 103 -6.25 -2.52 13.76
CA TRP A 103 -5.83 -2.99 12.44
C TRP A 103 -4.75 -4.06 12.56
N ARG A 104 -4.91 -5.17 11.83
CA ARG A 104 -4.00 -6.33 11.86
C ARG A 104 -3.27 -6.58 10.55
N ASN A 105 -3.76 -6.00 9.45
CA ASN A 105 -3.15 -6.17 8.14
C ASN A 105 -1.93 -5.23 7.98
N PRO A 106 -1.12 -5.37 6.92
CA PRO A 106 -0.02 -4.46 6.66
C PRO A 106 -0.45 -2.99 6.69
N LEU A 107 0.43 -2.15 7.25
CA LEU A 107 0.24 -0.70 7.35
C LEU A 107 1.40 0.02 6.69
N ILE A 108 1.10 1.04 5.90
CA ILE A 108 2.08 2.00 5.39
C ILE A 108 1.92 3.29 6.18
N ALA A 109 2.97 3.70 6.89
CA ALA A 109 3.04 5.00 7.54
C ALA A 109 3.88 5.95 6.68
N THR A 110 3.47 7.21 6.56
CA THR A 110 4.07 8.14 5.58
C THR A 110 4.90 9.26 6.19
N ASN A 111 5.00 9.33 7.52
CA ASN A 111 5.81 10.28 8.27
C ASN A 111 6.08 9.76 9.70
N LEU A 112 6.87 10.49 10.50
CA LEU A 112 7.22 10.04 11.86
C LEU A 112 6.01 9.94 12.79
N SER A 113 5.08 10.91 12.75
CA SER A 113 3.86 10.91 13.58
C SER A 113 2.98 9.67 13.29
N THR A 114 2.67 9.44 12.01
CA THR A 114 1.87 8.30 11.56
C THR A 114 2.57 6.96 11.82
N CYS A 115 3.90 6.91 11.74
CA CYS A 115 4.67 5.71 12.09
C CYS A 115 4.61 5.45 13.60
N ALA A 116 4.80 6.47 14.42
CA ALA A 116 4.68 6.37 15.86
C ALA A 116 3.26 5.89 16.26
N TYR A 117 2.23 6.34 15.55
CA TYR A 117 0.87 5.85 15.74
C TYR A 117 0.73 4.38 15.30
N ALA A 118 1.27 4.03 14.13
CA ALA A 118 1.23 2.65 13.60
C ALA A 118 1.87 1.63 14.55
N LEU A 119 2.92 2.02 15.27
CA LEU A 119 3.58 1.17 16.27
C LEU A 119 2.63 0.74 17.41
N ASN A 120 1.57 1.51 17.68
CA ASN A 120 0.53 1.16 18.67
C ASN A 120 -0.57 0.24 18.11
N SER A 121 -0.55 -0.06 16.81
CA SER A 121 -1.51 -0.97 16.18
C SER A 121 -1.23 -2.44 16.50
N SER A 122 -2.19 -3.28 16.16
CA SER A 122 -2.04 -4.74 16.16
C SER A 122 -1.33 -5.29 14.91
N SER A 123 -0.87 -4.42 13.99
CA SER A 123 -0.17 -4.86 12.78
C SER A 123 1.19 -5.45 13.12
N LYS A 124 1.51 -6.55 12.44
CA LYS A 124 2.83 -7.18 12.50
C LYS A 124 3.80 -6.63 11.46
N HIS A 125 3.29 -5.97 10.43
CA HIS A 125 4.07 -5.44 9.31
C HIS A 125 3.74 -3.97 9.10
N ILE A 126 4.70 -3.13 9.43
CA ILE A 126 4.61 -1.68 9.28
C ILE A 126 5.68 -1.26 8.27
N TYR A 127 5.27 -0.57 7.23
CA TYR A 127 6.14 -0.04 6.20
C TYR A 127 6.23 1.45 6.42
N TYR A 128 7.35 1.91 6.98
CA TYR A 128 7.56 3.34 7.13
C TYR A 128 8.15 3.87 5.83
N TYR A 129 7.32 4.51 5.02
CA TYR A 129 7.75 5.22 3.82
C TYR A 129 8.26 6.61 4.20
N ALA A 130 9.57 6.71 4.41
CA ALA A 130 10.28 7.94 4.74
C ALA A 130 10.39 8.83 3.49
N PHE A 131 9.27 9.46 3.13
CA PHE A 131 9.18 10.35 1.98
C PHE A 131 10.12 11.54 2.12
N ASP A 132 10.14 12.15 3.31
CA ASP A 132 11.04 13.23 3.70
C ASP A 132 11.90 12.80 4.90
N ILE A 133 13.08 13.42 5.04
CA ILE A 133 14.01 13.14 6.15
C ILE A 133 13.64 14.01 7.35
N GLU A 134 12.54 13.63 8.00
CA GLU A 134 11.93 14.44 9.05
C GLU A 134 12.78 14.57 10.33
N PHE A 135 13.62 13.58 10.64
CA PHE A 135 14.45 13.60 11.85
C PHE A 135 15.60 14.63 11.80
N LEU A 136 15.89 15.21 10.63
CA LEU A 136 16.84 16.33 10.52
C LEU A 136 16.23 17.67 10.97
N ASN A 137 14.91 17.77 11.01
CA ASN A 137 14.21 18.96 11.44
C ASN A 137 13.96 18.92 12.95
N GLU A 138 13.73 20.08 13.56
CA GLU A 138 13.20 20.14 14.92
C GLU A 138 11.80 19.50 14.92
N TYR A 139 11.74 18.24 15.36
CA TYR A 139 10.50 17.48 15.45
C TYR A 139 10.00 17.47 16.89
N GLU A 140 8.69 17.54 17.08
CA GLU A 140 8.08 17.58 18.42
C GLU A 140 8.14 16.23 19.15
N LEU A 141 8.51 15.16 18.44
CA LEU A 141 8.58 13.81 19.02
C LEU A 141 9.88 13.63 19.82
N PRO A 142 9.81 12.97 21.00
CA PRO A 142 11.01 12.55 21.71
C PRO A 142 11.90 11.65 20.85
N TRP A 143 13.22 11.79 20.97
CA TRP A 143 14.19 11.01 20.19
C TRP A 143 13.97 9.51 20.32
N GLU A 144 13.55 9.01 21.48
CA GLU A 144 13.28 7.60 21.71
C GLU A 144 12.09 7.09 20.88
N VAL A 145 11.12 7.96 20.58
CA VAL A 145 10.00 7.64 19.70
C VAL A 145 10.47 7.63 18.26
N ILE A 146 11.26 8.64 17.85
CA ILE A 146 11.84 8.73 16.51
C ILE A 146 12.68 7.48 16.22
N ALA A 147 13.63 7.14 17.09
CA ALA A 147 14.48 5.96 16.96
C ALA A 147 13.65 4.68 16.80
N LYS A 148 12.58 4.51 17.60
CA LYS A 148 11.68 3.35 17.48
C LYS A 148 10.99 3.27 16.11
N CYS A 149 10.63 4.39 15.49
CA CYS A 149 10.06 4.38 14.14
C CYS A 149 11.02 3.80 13.09
N PHE A 150 12.32 3.80 13.34
CA PHE A 150 13.33 3.21 12.44
C PHE A 150 13.80 1.82 12.89
N THR A 151 13.83 1.55 14.20
CA THR A 151 14.46 0.35 14.75
C THR A 151 13.50 -0.72 15.26
N ASP A 152 12.18 -0.46 15.34
CA ASP A 152 11.21 -1.49 15.77
C ASP A 152 11.22 -2.66 14.77
N PRO A 153 11.30 -3.92 15.23
CA PRO A 153 11.43 -5.08 14.35
C PRO A 153 10.21 -5.34 13.45
N ARG A 154 9.07 -4.69 13.73
CA ARG A 154 7.88 -4.72 12.84
C ARG A 154 7.99 -3.72 11.69
N VAL A 155 8.94 -2.79 11.75
CA VAL A 155 9.08 -1.70 10.78
C VAL A 155 10.09 -2.06 9.70
N THR A 156 9.62 -2.05 8.46
CA THR A 156 10.46 -2.02 7.27
C THR A 156 10.51 -0.58 6.77
N VAL A 157 11.70 0.04 6.80
CA VAL A 157 11.89 1.41 6.29
C VAL A 157 12.05 1.38 4.78
N VAL A 158 11.30 2.23 4.08
CA VAL A 158 11.31 2.38 2.63
C VAL A 158 11.55 3.85 2.29
N THR A 159 12.41 4.12 1.32
CA THR A 159 12.76 5.49 0.93
C THR A 159 12.49 5.74 -0.55
N ARG A 160 12.40 7.03 -0.91
CA ARG A 160 12.18 7.45 -2.30
C ARG A 160 13.45 7.56 -3.14
N CYS A 161 14.62 7.55 -2.53
CA CYS A 161 15.91 7.61 -3.23
C CYS A 161 17.04 7.01 -2.40
N MET A 162 18.16 6.74 -3.09
CA MET A 162 19.37 6.16 -2.48
C MET A 162 20.03 7.07 -1.44
N ASP A 163 19.95 8.39 -1.61
CA ASP A 163 20.55 9.32 -0.65
C ASP A 163 19.80 9.33 0.69
N HIS A 164 18.46 9.27 0.64
CA HIS A 164 17.63 9.09 1.84
C HIS A 164 17.96 7.77 2.54
N LYS A 165 18.11 6.69 1.76
CA LYS A 165 18.49 5.37 2.28
C LYS A 165 19.80 5.44 3.06
N ARG A 166 20.88 5.93 2.42
CA ARG A 166 22.21 6.02 3.06
C ARG A 166 22.17 6.83 4.35
N LEU A 167 21.51 7.99 4.33
CA LEU A 167 21.43 8.85 5.49
C LEU A 167 20.73 8.17 6.68
N ILE A 168 19.64 7.45 6.44
CA ILE A 168 18.92 6.70 7.49
C ILE A 168 19.77 5.52 8.01
N GLU A 169 20.44 4.79 7.12
CA GLU A 169 21.31 3.68 7.51
C GLU A 169 22.47 4.16 8.39
N ASP A 170 23.09 5.28 8.01
CA ASP A 170 24.19 5.91 8.76
C ASP A 170 23.74 6.42 10.14
N GLU A 171 22.58 7.10 10.20
CA GLU A 171 22.08 7.71 11.45
C GLU A 171 21.59 6.66 12.46
N PHE A 172 20.82 5.67 12.01
CA PHE A 172 20.16 4.71 12.91
C PHE A 172 20.90 3.36 13.00
N GLY A 173 21.93 3.12 12.18
CA GLY A 173 22.67 1.86 12.17
C GLY A 173 21.81 0.66 11.78
N ILE A 174 20.82 0.87 10.90
CA ILE A 174 19.87 -0.15 10.44
C ILE A 174 20.12 -0.50 8.97
N SER A 175 19.50 -1.60 8.50
CA SER A 175 19.37 -1.88 7.06
C SER A 175 18.03 -1.36 6.57
N VAL A 176 18.05 -0.39 5.67
CA VAL A 176 16.83 0.09 4.99
C VAL A 176 16.53 -0.85 3.81
N SER A 177 15.25 -0.96 3.42
CA SER A 177 14.84 -1.76 2.26
C SER A 177 15.68 -1.42 1.01
N ASP A 178 16.02 -2.43 0.22
CA ASP A 178 16.67 -2.25 -1.10
C ASP A 178 15.70 -1.74 -2.17
N VAL A 179 14.39 -1.79 -1.90
CA VAL A 179 13.37 -1.26 -2.79
C VAL A 179 13.27 0.25 -2.60
N ILE A 180 13.67 0.99 -3.63
CA ILE A 180 13.46 2.43 -3.72
C ILE A 180 12.10 2.70 -4.37
N VAL A 181 11.27 3.52 -3.72
CA VAL A 181 9.91 3.80 -4.16
C VAL A 181 9.80 5.28 -4.50
N GLU A 182 10.00 5.62 -5.76
CA GLU A 182 9.79 6.97 -6.25
C GLU A 182 8.29 7.29 -6.30
N GLU A 183 7.92 8.53 -5.96
CA GLU A 183 6.57 9.07 -6.13
C GLU A 183 5.42 8.20 -5.56
N PHE A 184 5.67 7.52 -4.43
CA PHE A 184 4.69 6.65 -3.79
C PHE A 184 4.14 5.57 -4.76
N ASP A 185 5.01 4.98 -5.58
CA ASP A 185 4.65 3.86 -6.45
C ASP A 185 4.15 2.65 -5.64
N LEU A 186 2.82 2.49 -5.59
CA LEU A 186 2.19 1.43 -4.83
C LEU A 186 2.37 0.06 -5.47
N VAL A 187 2.73 -0.03 -6.76
CA VAL A 187 3.05 -1.33 -7.37
C VAL A 187 4.31 -1.88 -6.72
N SER A 188 5.36 -1.06 -6.62
CA SER A 188 6.62 -1.45 -5.97
C SER A 188 6.45 -1.72 -4.48
N LEU A 189 5.69 -0.89 -3.76
CA LEU A 189 5.36 -1.14 -2.35
C LEU A 189 4.56 -2.43 -2.17
N SER A 190 3.53 -2.67 -2.99
CA SER A 190 2.71 -3.89 -2.89
C SER A 190 3.54 -5.15 -3.11
N ARG A 191 4.46 -5.15 -4.08
CA ARG A 191 5.39 -6.27 -4.30
C ARG A 191 6.25 -6.56 -3.08
N LEU A 192 6.80 -5.52 -2.46
CA LEU A 192 7.58 -5.64 -1.23
C LEU A 192 6.72 -6.26 -0.12
N ILE A 193 5.52 -5.71 0.09
CA ILE A 193 4.58 -6.18 1.12
C ILE A 193 4.22 -7.65 0.88
N MET A 194 3.86 -8.03 -0.35
CA MET A 194 3.47 -9.40 -0.67
C MET A 194 4.62 -10.38 -0.49
N LYS A 195 5.85 -9.99 -0.85
CA LYS A 195 7.04 -10.81 -0.63
C LYS A 195 7.22 -11.10 0.87
N ASP A 196 7.14 -10.08 1.70
CA ASP A 196 7.35 -10.22 3.15
C ASP A 196 6.25 -11.04 3.81
N VAL A 197 4.97 -10.78 3.48
CA VAL A 197 3.82 -11.49 4.04
C VAL A 197 3.83 -12.97 3.68
N LYS A 198 4.23 -13.34 2.46
CA LYS A 198 4.32 -14.73 2.03
C LYS A 198 5.46 -15.48 2.73
N ASN A 199 6.62 -14.85 2.89
CA ASN A 199 7.78 -15.45 3.57
C ASN A 199 7.53 -15.75 5.07
N VAL A 200 6.51 -15.15 5.68
CA VAL A 200 6.14 -15.39 7.09
C VAL A 200 5.17 -16.57 7.22
N SER A 201 4.52 -16.95 6.13
CA SER A 201 3.51 -18.03 6.12
C SER A 201 4.10 -19.42 5.84
N ASP A 202 5.37 -19.48 5.43
CA ASP A 202 6.16 -20.70 5.22
C ASP A 202 7.03 -21.02 6.45
#